data_AF-A0A845PQZ0-F1
#
_entry.id   AF-A0A845PQZ0-F1
#
_cell.length_a   1.000
_cell.length_b   1.000
_cell.length_c   1.000
_cell.angle_alpha   90.00
_cell.angle_beta   90.00
_cell.angle_gamma   90.00
#
_symmetry.space_group_name_H-M   'P 1'
#
loop_
_entity.id
_entity.type
_entity.pdbx_description
1 polymer ?
#
loop_
_entity_poly.entity_id
_entity_poly.type
_entity_poly.pdbx_seq_one_letter_code
_entity_poly.pdbx_strand_id
1 'polypeptide(L)'
;AWWRGLTNLPQIMPDVESVQPQSGSTEVTHWKVHGPLGKTVEWDATIVEDVPNTRIAWATEDSSGLDVKNAGAVRFDDHGATTGVEVSLQYDPPAGLLGDAVAKLFADPQKKV
;
A
#
# COMPACT_ATOMS: atom_id res chain seq x y z
N ALA A 1 -11.81 4.81 -12.27
CA ALA A 1 -12.20 3.52 -11.64
C ALA A 1 -11.92 3.60 -10.15
N TRP A 2 -12.69 2.91 -9.29
CA TRP A 2 -12.58 3.05 -7.82
C TRP A 2 -11.21 2.59 -7.27
N TRP A 3 -10.63 1.52 -7.82
CA TRP A 3 -9.36 0.97 -7.33
C TRP A 3 -8.11 1.61 -7.94
N ARG A 4 -8.23 2.13 -9.17
CA ARG A 4 -7.08 2.73 -9.85
C ARG A 4 -6.66 4.02 -9.16
N GLY A 5 -5.36 4.18 -8.91
CA GLY A 5 -4.80 5.29 -8.13
C GLY A 5 -4.90 5.09 -6.62
N LEU A 6 -5.47 3.97 -6.16
CA LEU A 6 -5.36 3.45 -4.79
C LEU A 6 -5.85 4.41 -3.68
N THR A 7 -6.53 5.49 -4.04
CA THR A 7 -6.99 6.56 -3.13
C THR A 7 -8.04 6.12 -2.11
N ASN A 8 -8.66 4.96 -2.34
CA ASN A 8 -9.66 4.39 -1.44
C ASN A 8 -9.08 3.36 -0.45
N LEU A 9 -7.81 2.98 -0.56
CA LEU A 9 -7.17 2.07 0.40
C LEU A 9 -7.24 2.53 1.87
N PRO A 10 -7.13 3.84 2.20
CA PRO A 10 -7.32 4.31 3.59
C PRO A 10 -8.65 3.89 4.24
N GLN A 11 -9.69 3.62 3.44
CA GLN A 11 -11.00 3.20 3.96
C GLN A 11 -11.01 1.75 4.47
N ILE A 12 -10.04 0.94 4.04
CA ILE A 12 -9.95 -0.49 4.38
C ILE A 12 -8.61 -0.87 5.01
N MET A 13 -7.64 0.04 5.03
CA MET A 13 -6.32 -0.12 5.64
C MET A 13 -6.10 1.02 6.65
N PRO A 14 -6.47 0.84 7.94
CA PRO A 14 -6.48 1.93 8.93
C PRO A 14 -5.11 2.57 9.20
N ASP A 15 -4.02 1.85 8.96
CA ASP A 15 -2.67 2.40 9.12
C ASP A 15 -2.32 3.37 7.96
N VAL A 16 -3.02 3.29 6.82
CA VAL A 16 -2.81 4.18 5.67
C VAL A 16 -3.56 5.48 5.90
N GLU A 17 -2.81 6.56 6.16
CA GLU A 17 -3.37 7.89 6.39
C GLU A 17 -3.90 8.50 5.08
N SER A 18 -3.12 8.45 4.01
CA SER A 18 -3.56 8.93 2.69
C SER A 18 -2.79 8.31 1.53
N VAL A 19 -3.46 8.23 0.38
CA VAL A 19 -2.86 7.94 -0.93
C VAL A 19 -3.32 8.99 -1.92
N GLN A 20 -2.38 9.69 -2.55
CA GLN A 20 -2.65 10.86 -3.38
C GLN A 20 -2.01 10.72 -4.76
N PRO A 21 -2.76 10.87 -5.87
CA PRO A 21 -2.18 10.87 -7.22
C PRO A 21 -1.19 12.01 -7.41
N GLN A 22 -0.06 11.74 -8.05
CA GLN A 22 0.95 12.76 -8.36
C GLN A 22 0.82 13.28 -9.79
N SER A 23 1.18 14.55 -9.99
CA SER A 23 1.28 15.18 -11.32
C SER A 23 0.03 15.04 -12.20
N GLY A 24 -1.16 14.94 -11.58
CA GLY A 24 -2.43 14.76 -12.29
C GLY A 24 -2.65 13.37 -12.90
N SER A 25 -1.78 12.39 -12.60
CA SER A 25 -1.89 11.00 -13.05
C SER A 25 -2.11 10.06 -11.86
N THR A 26 -2.80 8.94 -12.11
CA THR A 26 -2.98 7.83 -11.14
C THR A 26 -1.86 6.80 -11.21
N GLU A 27 -0.90 6.99 -12.11
CA GLU A 27 0.22 6.08 -12.35
C GLU A 27 1.23 6.13 -11.22
N VAL A 28 1.51 7.31 -10.69
CA VAL A 28 2.36 7.54 -9.52
C VAL A 28 1.51 8.12 -8.40
N THR A 29 1.69 7.61 -7.20
CA THR A 29 0.93 7.99 -6.01
C THR A 29 1.87 8.25 -4.84
N HIS A 30 1.58 9.30 -4.09
CA HIS A 30 2.26 9.60 -2.82
C HIS A 30 1.47 8.99 -1.67
N TRP A 31 2.16 8.24 -0.82
CA TRP A 31 1.61 7.50 0.29
C TRP A 31 2.09 8.10 1.61
N LYS A 32 1.18 8.11 2.57
CA LYS A 32 1.44 8.49 3.95
C LYS A 32 0.82 7.45 4.87
N VAL A 33 1.64 6.82 5.70
CA VAL A 33 1.21 5.69 6.56
C VAL A 33 1.73 5.89 7.97
N HIS A 34 0.86 5.60 8.94
CA HIS A 34 1.20 5.58 10.34
C HIS A 34 2.06 4.35 10.65
N GLY A 35 3.32 4.62 10.90
CA GLY A 35 4.29 3.64 11.37
C GLY A 35 4.31 3.52 12.89
N PRO A 36 5.14 2.59 13.40
CA PRO A 36 5.33 2.39 14.82
C PRO A 36 5.80 3.66 15.54
N LEU A 37 5.51 3.75 16.85
CA LEU A 37 5.95 4.85 17.72
C LEU A 37 5.38 6.23 17.34
N GLY A 38 4.24 6.27 16.64
CA GLY A 38 3.59 7.51 16.21
C GLY A 38 4.38 8.25 15.13
N LYS A 39 5.31 7.56 14.44
CA LYS A 39 6.03 8.11 13.29
C LYS A 39 5.21 7.89 12.04
N THR A 40 5.15 8.91 11.20
CA THR A 40 4.63 8.78 9.85
C THR A 40 5.77 8.41 8.91
N VAL A 41 5.49 7.48 8.01
CA VAL A 41 6.37 7.09 6.91
C VAL A 41 5.70 7.46 5.59
N GLU A 42 6.49 8.00 4.68
CA GLU A 42 6.01 8.52 3.38
C GLU A 42 6.89 7.97 2.25
N TRP A 43 6.27 7.67 1.12
CA TRP A 43 6.94 7.19 -0.09
C TRP A 43 6.08 7.44 -1.32
N ASP A 44 6.72 7.39 -2.49
CA ASP A 44 6.03 7.36 -3.77
C ASP A 44 6.00 5.93 -4.32
N ALA A 45 4.87 5.54 -4.90
CA ALA A 45 4.66 4.24 -5.51
C ALA A 45 4.05 4.38 -6.91
N THR A 46 4.54 3.55 -7.83
CA THR A 46 4.12 3.49 -9.22
C THR A 46 3.31 2.21 -9.45
N ILE A 47 2.22 2.32 -10.23
CA ILE A 47 1.48 1.13 -10.68
C ILE A 47 2.36 0.37 -11.67
N VAL A 48 2.71 -0.87 -11.33
CA VAL A 48 3.55 -1.76 -12.15
C VAL A 48 2.74 -2.79 -12.92
N GLU A 49 1.48 -3.00 -12.53
CA GLU A 49 0.55 -3.87 -13.25
C GLU A 49 -0.89 -3.37 -13.08
N ASP A 50 -1.64 -3.35 -14.18
CA ASP A 50 -3.07 -3.06 -14.20
C ASP A 50 -3.75 -4.03 -15.17
N VAL A 51 -4.28 -5.13 -14.61
CA VAL A 51 -5.08 -6.11 -15.33
C VAL A 51 -6.55 -5.90 -14.95
N PRO A 52 -7.39 -5.44 -15.91
CA PRO A 52 -8.79 -5.17 -15.65
C PRO A 52 -9.51 -6.32 -14.93
N ASN A 53 -10.27 -5.98 -13.90
CA ASN A 53 -11.08 -6.90 -13.09
C ASN A 53 -10.30 -8.05 -12.43
N THR A 54 -8.96 -8.02 -12.43
CA THR A 54 -8.14 -9.11 -11.93
C THR A 54 -7.13 -8.64 -10.90
N ARG A 55 -6.32 -7.63 -11.23
CA ARG A 55 -5.22 -7.19 -10.37
C ARG A 55 -4.78 -5.77 -10.67
N ILE A 56 -4.49 -5.01 -9.61
CA ILE A 56 -3.69 -3.79 -9.68
C ILE A 56 -2.52 -3.95 -8.72
N ALA A 57 -1.28 -3.83 -9.21
CA ALA A 57 -0.07 -3.93 -8.40
C ALA A 57 0.75 -2.64 -8.45
N TRP A 58 1.41 -2.33 -7.35
CA TRP A 58 2.27 -1.16 -7.21
C TRP A 58 3.60 -1.52 -6.54
N ALA A 59 4.60 -0.67 -6.78
CA ALA A 59 5.89 -0.72 -6.09
C ALA A 59 6.51 0.67 -5.98
N THR A 60 7.32 0.89 -4.94
CA THR A 60 8.21 2.05 -4.84
C THR A 60 9.24 2.04 -5.96
N GLU A 61 9.58 3.21 -6.50
CA GLU A 61 10.68 3.33 -7.45
C GLU A 61 12.03 3.16 -6.75
N ASP A 62 12.79 2.13 -7.15
CA ASP A 62 14.12 1.82 -6.59
C ASP A 62 15.14 2.98 -6.74
N SER A 63 14.90 3.92 -7.67
CA SER A 63 15.76 5.07 -7.98
C SER A 63 15.63 6.24 -7.01
N SER A 64 14.61 6.24 -6.16
CA SER A 64 14.22 7.40 -5.34
C SER A 64 15.12 7.63 -4.11
N GLY A 65 16.00 6.67 -3.77
CA GLY A 65 16.80 6.73 -2.54
C GLY A 65 15.95 6.73 -1.27
N LEU A 66 14.66 6.38 -1.38
CA LEU A 66 13.75 6.29 -0.24
C LEU A 66 14.21 5.16 0.68
N ASP A 67 14.25 5.44 1.97
CA ASP A 67 14.60 4.46 2.99
C ASP A 67 13.55 3.34 3.12
N VAL A 68 12.45 3.45 2.40
CA VAL A 68 11.26 2.61 2.52
C VAL A 68 10.99 1.97 1.17
N LYS A 69 11.08 0.64 1.10
CA LYS A 69 10.57 -0.10 -0.05
C LYS A 69 9.19 -0.63 0.27
N ASN A 70 8.26 -0.42 -0.66
CA ASN A 70 6.90 -0.94 -0.54
C ASN A 70 6.48 -1.56 -1.87
N ALA A 71 5.82 -2.70 -1.79
CA ALA A 71 5.12 -3.30 -2.92
C ALA A 71 3.78 -3.85 -2.44
N GLY A 72 2.83 -3.95 -3.34
CA GLY A 72 1.55 -4.55 -3.00
C GLY A 72 0.70 -4.81 -4.22
N ALA A 73 -0.42 -5.47 -3.97
CA ALA A 73 -1.44 -5.66 -4.98
C ALA A 73 -2.83 -5.74 -4.35
N VAL A 74 -3.81 -5.23 -5.08
CA VAL A 74 -5.21 -5.59 -4.89
C VAL A 74 -5.56 -6.62 -5.96
N ARG A 75 -6.06 -7.77 -5.53
CA ARG A 75 -6.59 -8.82 -6.39
C ARG A 75 -8.11 -8.86 -6.28
N PHE A 76 -8.75 -9.07 -7.41
CA PHE A 76 -10.20 -9.19 -7.51
C PHE A 76 -10.56 -10.62 -7.90
N ASP A 77 -11.51 -11.20 -7.18
CA ASP A 77 -12.11 -12.49 -7.49
C ASP A 77 -13.60 -12.29 -7.75
N ASP A 78 -14.09 -12.87 -8.84
CA ASP A 78 -15.51 -12.86 -9.15
C ASP A 78 -16.21 -14.00 -8.41
N HIS A 79 -17.19 -13.65 -7.57
CA HIS A 79 -18.07 -14.59 -6.87
C HIS A 79 -19.52 -14.47 -7.37
N GLY A 80 -19.73 -13.92 -8.58
CA GLY A 80 -21.02 -13.71 -9.21
C GLY A 80 -21.71 -12.44 -8.71
N ALA A 81 -22.42 -12.53 -7.58
CA ALA A 81 -23.14 -11.38 -7.02
C ALA A 81 -22.24 -10.44 -6.20
N THR A 82 -21.05 -10.90 -5.84
CA THR A 82 -20.08 -10.18 -5.01
C THR A 82 -18.69 -10.29 -5.62
N THR A 83 -17.81 -9.38 -5.24
CA THR A 83 -16.39 -9.43 -5.60
C THR A 83 -15.57 -9.67 -4.35
N GLY A 84 -14.78 -10.74 -4.37
CA GLY A 84 -13.73 -10.96 -3.39
C GLY A 84 -12.61 -9.96 -3.63
N VAL A 85 -12.13 -9.31 -2.58
CA VAL A 85 -11.02 -8.37 -2.64
C VAL A 85 -9.94 -8.84 -1.69
N GLU A 86 -8.76 -9.11 -2.23
CA GLU A 86 -7.58 -9.45 -1.47
C GLU A 86 -6.55 -8.34 -1.62
N VAL A 87 -6.10 -7.78 -0.50
CA VAL A 87 -5.03 -6.80 -0.48
C VAL A 87 -3.79 -7.43 0.14
N SER A 88 -2.70 -7.42 -0.61
CA SER A 88 -1.39 -7.86 -0.15
C SER A 88 -0.43 -6.67 -0.13
N LEU A 89 0.36 -6.57 0.94
CA LEU A 89 1.33 -5.50 1.13
C LEU A 89 2.63 -6.10 1.65
N GLN A 90 3.74 -5.69 1.04
CA GLN A 90 5.09 -5.95 1.49
C GLN A 90 5.79 -4.63 1.81
N TYR A 91 6.56 -4.63 2.88
CA TYR A 91 7.22 -3.43 3.38
C TYR A 91 8.62 -3.77 3.87
N ASP A 92 9.63 -3.07 3.35
CA ASP A 92 10.97 -3.06 3.92
C ASP A 92 11.19 -1.71 4.64
N PRO A 93 11.31 -1.73 5.98
CA PRO A 93 11.53 -0.52 6.75
C PRO A 93 12.97 0.01 6.56
N PRO A 94 13.19 1.33 6.81
CA PRO A 94 14.50 1.94 6.90
C PRO A 94 15.48 1.20 7.81
N ALA A 95 16.72 1.04 7.34
CA ALA A 95 17.81 0.54 8.17
C ALA A 95 18.04 1.51 9.35
N GLY A 96 17.74 1.08 10.58
CA GLY A 96 17.88 1.87 11.80
C GLY A 96 16.60 2.07 12.62
N LEU A 97 15.42 1.78 12.04
CA LEU A 97 14.17 1.65 12.81
C LEU A 97 14.06 0.23 13.37
N LEU A 98 14.70 0.03 14.52
CA LEU A 98 14.78 -1.19 15.35
C LEU A 98 13.67 -2.23 15.10
N GLY A 99 14.06 -3.43 14.67
CA GLY A 99 13.19 -4.50 14.16
C GLY A 99 12.00 -4.92 15.03
N ASP A 100 12.01 -4.65 16.34
CA ASP A 100 10.90 -4.98 17.25
C ASP A 100 9.64 -4.12 17.03
N ALA A 101 9.80 -2.89 16.56
CA ALA A 101 8.68 -1.97 16.35
C ALA A 101 7.92 -2.29 15.05
N VAL A 102 8.67 -2.65 14.00
CA VAL A 102 8.13 -3.13 12.72
C VAL A 102 7.44 -4.47 12.90
N ALA A 103 8.07 -5.41 13.62
CA ALA A 103 7.47 -6.71 13.92
C ALA A 103 6.08 -6.57 14.56
N LYS A 104 5.85 -5.58 15.45
CA LYS A 104 4.54 -5.35 16.07
C LYS A 104 3.46 -4.83 15.12
N LEU A 105 3.80 -4.07 14.08
CA LEU A 105 2.82 -3.58 13.09
C LEU A 105 2.33 -4.74 12.19
N PHE A 106 3.22 -5.70 11.92
CA PHE A 106 2.98 -6.83 11.02
C PHE A 106 2.72 -8.17 11.71
N ALA A 107 2.79 -8.24 13.05
CA ALA A 107 2.57 -9.48 13.80
C ALA A 107 1.09 -9.92 13.83
N ASP A 108 0.14 -9.03 13.53
CA ASP A 108 -1.29 -9.32 13.67
C ASP A 108 -2.15 -8.65 12.55
N PRO A 109 -1.92 -8.94 11.26
CA PRO A 109 -2.76 -8.42 10.17
C PRO A 109 -4.21 -8.91 10.29
N GLN A 110 -4.45 -10.05 10.96
CA GLN A 110 -5.78 -10.63 11.17
C GLN A 110 -6.58 -10.01 12.33
N LYS A 111 -5.96 -9.22 13.23
CA LYS A 111 -6.70 -8.52 14.32
C LYS A 111 -7.17 -7.11 13.94
N LYS A 112 -6.85 -6.66 12.73
CA LYS A 112 -7.19 -5.31 12.24
C LYS A 112 -8.36 -5.30 11.24
N VAL A 113 -9.02 -6.44 11.04
CA VAL A 113 -10.25 -6.63 10.24
C VAL A 113 -11.45 -6.94 11.12
#